data_AF-A0A7M5WJ56-F1
#
_entry.id   AF-A0A7M5WJ56-F1
#
_cell.length_a   1.000
_cell.length_b   1.000
_cell.length_c   1.000
_cell.angle_alpha   90.00
_cell.angle_beta   90.00
_cell.angle_gamma   90.00
#
_symmetry.space_group_name_H-M   'P 1'
#
loop_
_entity.id
_entity.type
_entity.pdbx_description
1 polymer ?
#
loop_
_entity_poly.entity_id
_entity_poly.type
_entity_poly.pdbx_seq_one_letter_code
_entity_poly.pdbx_strand_id
1 'polypeptide(L)'
;MVDHLLTSDRKTKFYTGIENLQSFCNVHDICKPYIMNKWQDPKRTLLGGGYKRNFKKKVTKLWRKPKLSSEDKLLLTLMKLHLGLMEEDLAHHFGTSTTHVSNTFITRIKVLSLVLRNIVFVPNQGQLNFT
;
A
#
# COMPACT_ATOMS: atom_id res chain seq x y z
N MET A 1 -13.50 4.12 4.14
CA MET A 1 -12.79 4.94 5.16
C MET A 1 -12.01 6.07 4.47
N VAL A 2 -11.55 5.87 3.22
CA VAL A 2 -11.15 6.93 2.27
C VAL A 2 -12.08 8.15 2.29
N ASP A 3 -13.39 7.96 2.35
CA ASP A 3 -14.40 9.04 2.33
C ASP A 3 -14.22 10.13 3.39
N HIS A 4 -13.63 9.84 4.55
CA HIS A 4 -13.49 10.87 5.59
C HIS A 4 -12.29 11.82 5.34
N LEU A 5 -11.25 11.35 4.65
CA LEU A 5 -10.05 12.14 4.34
C LEU A 5 -10.15 12.78 2.96
N LEU A 6 -10.62 12.03 1.97
CA LEU A 6 -10.74 12.48 0.58
C LEU A 6 -12.12 13.08 0.29
N THR A 7 -12.55 14.05 1.11
CA THR A 7 -13.85 14.72 0.95
C THR A 7 -13.89 15.72 -0.19
N SER A 8 -12.74 16.12 -0.73
CA SER A 8 -12.63 17.09 -1.84
C SER A 8 -11.36 16.87 -2.65
N ASP A 9 -11.35 17.34 -3.89
CA ASP A 9 -10.18 17.27 -4.77
C ASP A 9 -8.97 17.99 -4.18
N ARG A 10 -9.20 19.12 -3.50
CA ARG A 10 -8.13 19.83 -2.78
C ARG A 10 -7.47 18.95 -1.71
N LYS A 11 -8.25 18.20 -0.93
CA LYS A 11 -7.69 17.26 0.06
C LYS A 11 -7.02 16.08 -0.62
N THR A 12 -7.57 15.58 -1.72
CA THR A 12 -6.95 14.52 -2.51
C THR A 12 -5.56 14.93 -2.98
N LYS A 13 -5.44 16.12 -3.56
CA LYS A 13 -4.16 16.69 -3.96
C LYS A 13 -3.20 16.84 -2.78
N PHE A 14 -3.68 17.41 -1.67
CA PHE A 14 -2.85 17.61 -0.49
C PHE A 14 -2.34 16.29 0.12
N TYR A 15 -3.19 15.25 0.23
CA TYR A 15 -2.80 14.00 0.89
C TYR A 15 -2.07 13.02 -0.02
N THR A 16 -2.38 13.01 -1.31
CA THR A 16 -1.88 11.97 -2.23
C THR A 16 -0.95 12.51 -3.31
N GLY A 17 -0.92 13.83 -3.53
CA GLY A 17 -0.30 14.46 -4.68
C GLY A 17 -1.10 14.32 -5.99
N ILE A 18 -2.23 13.60 -5.98
CA ILE A 18 -3.08 13.38 -7.16
C ILE A 18 -4.16 14.46 -7.22
N GLU A 19 -4.39 15.02 -8.42
CA GLU A 19 -5.22 16.23 -8.61
C GLU A 19 -6.66 16.10 -8.10
N ASN A 20 -7.30 14.95 -8.28
CA ASN A 20 -8.71 14.75 -7.93
C ASN A 20 -9.00 13.29 -7.51
N LEU A 21 -10.15 13.09 -6.87
CA LEU A 21 -10.57 11.78 -6.37
C LEU A 21 -10.73 10.74 -7.48
N GLN A 22 -11.23 11.17 -8.64
CA GLN A 22 -11.41 10.28 -9.80
C GLN A 22 -10.07 9.68 -10.26
N SER A 23 -9.03 10.50 -10.33
CA SER A 23 -7.68 10.06 -10.71
C SER A 23 -7.11 9.10 -9.67
N PHE A 24 -7.37 9.33 -8.38
CA PHE A 24 -6.99 8.38 -7.32
C PHE A 24 -7.68 7.02 -7.52
N CYS A 25 -8.99 7.01 -7.80
CA CYS A 25 -9.73 5.78 -8.09
C CYS A 25 -9.17 5.06 -9.33
N ASN A 26 -8.88 5.79 -10.40
CA ASN A 26 -8.29 5.21 -11.61
C ASN A 26 -6.93 4.55 -11.32
N VAL A 27 -6.06 5.20 -10.54
CA VAL A 27 -4.77 4.61 -10.12
C VAL A 27 -5.01 3.36 -9.28
N HIS A 28 -6.00 3.38 -8.39
CA HIS A 28 -6.37 2.21 -7.59
C HIS A 28 -6.81 1.02 -8.46
N ASP A 29 -7.67 1.27 -9.45
CA ASP A 29 -8.15 0.23 -10.36
C ASP A 29 -7.03 -0.34 -11.23
N ILE A 30 -6.08 0.48 -11.69
CA ILE A 30 -4.89 0.01 -12.40
C ILE A 30 -4.01 -0.87 -11.48
N CYS A 31 -3.90 -0.52 -10.20
CA CYS A 31 -3.14 -1.31 -9.23
C CYS A 31 -3.83 -2.62 -8.83
N LYS A 32 -5.17 -2.64 -8.87
CA LYS A 32 -6.04 -3.74 -8.42
C LYS A 32 -5.64 -5.14 -8.91
N PRO A 33 -5.35 -5.39 -10.20
CA PRO A 33 -4.93 -6.71 -10.66
C PRO A 33 -3.59 -7.18 -10.10
N TYR A 34 -2.72 -6.24 -9.71
CA TYR A 34 -1.39 -6.53 -9.17
C TYR A 34 -1.37 -6.70 -7.65
N ILE A 35 -2.51 -6.49 -6.97
CA ILE A 35 -2.64 -6.73 -5.53
C ILE A 35 -2.59 -8.23 -5.30
N MET A 36 -1.38 -8.77 -5.15
CA MET A 36 -1.17 -10.20 -5.01
C MET A 36 -1.90 -10.73 -3.77
N ASN A 37 -2.79 -11.69 -3.99
CA ASN A 37 -3.58 -12.32 -2.93
C ASN A 37 -2.75 -13.10 -1.90
N LYS A 38 -1.44 -13.27 -2.13
CA LYS A 38 -0.41 -13.78 -1.21
C LYS A 38 0.93 -13.69 -1.93
N TRP A 39 1.65 -12.58 -1.82
CA TRP A 39 3.08 -12.60 -2.12
C TRP A 39 3.79 -13.22 -0.91
N GLN A 40 4.02 -14.53 -1.00
CA GLN A 40 4.82 -15.26 -0.03
C GLN A 40 6.28 -14.99 -0.35
N ASP A 41 6.90 -14.12 0.44
CA ASP A 41 8.35 -13.97 0.42
C ASP A 41 8.96 -15.35 0.70
N PRO A 42 9.70 -15.98 -0.24
CA PRO A 42 10.23 -17.33 -0.04
C PRO A 42 11.09 -17.43 1.22
N LYS A 43 11.70 -16.31 1.62
CA LYS A 43 12.59 -16.19 2.78
C LYS A 43 11.87 -16.24 4.12
N ARG A 44 10.55 -15.97 4.19
CA ARG A 44 9.79 -16.07 5.45
C ARG A 44 9.47 -17.51 5.84
N THR A 45 9.57 -18.45 4.90
CA THR A 45 9.27 -19.87 5.13
C THR A 45 10.44 -20.61 5.79
N LEU A 46 11.66 -20.05 5.76
CA LEU A 46 12.89 -20.74 6.19
C LEU A 46 13.34 -20.41 7.63
N LEU A 47 12.79 -19.36 8.26
CA LEU A 47 13.09 -18.98 9.65
C LEU A 47 12.05 -19.48 10.66
N GLY A 48 11.00 -20.16 10.19
CA GLY A 48 9.94 -20.72 11.02
C GLY A 48 9.97 -22.24 10.99
N GLY A 49 11.00 -22.86 11.57
CA GLY A 49 11.02 -24.30 11.85
C GLY A 49 9.72 -24.71 12.54
N GLY A 50 8.92 -25.52 11.84
CA GLY A 50 7.53 -25.78 12.17
C GLY A 50 7.34 -26.68 13.39
N TYR A 51 7.39 -26.12 14.59
CA TYR A 51 6.67 -26.70 15.71
C TYR A 51 5.17 -26.43 15.51
N LYS A 52 4.38 -27.49 15.28
CA LYS A 52 2.92 -27.40 15.14
C LYS A 52 2.30 -26.97 16.48
N ARG A 53 2.24 -25.66 16.73
CA ARG A 53 1.50 -25.11 17.86
C ARG A 53 0.02 -25.42 17.65
N ASN A 54 -0.52 -26.35 18.44
CA ASN A 54 -1.95 -26.65 18.53
C ASN A 54 -2.70 -25.47 19.18
N PHE A 55 -2.74 -24.33 18.48
CA PHE A 55 -3.56 -23.20 18.88
C PHE A 55 -5.02 -23.61 18.71
N LYS A 56 -5.65 -24.07 19.80
CA LYS A 56 -7.11 -24.14 19.87
C LYS A 56 -7.61 -22.75 19.49
N LYS A 57 -8.40 -22.63 18.42
CA LYS A 57 -8.99 -21.37 17.97
C LYS A 57 -9.86 -20.83 19.12
N LYS A 58 -9.30 -19.98 19.97
CA LYS A 58 -10.10 -19.15 20.88
C LYS A 58 -10.91 -18.23 19.97
N VAL A 59 -12.20 -18.53 19.86
CA VAL A 59 -13.17 -17.64 19.20
C VAL A 59 -13.39 -16.46 20.14
N THR A 60 -12.45 -15.52 20.18
CA THR A 60 -12.68 -14.21 20.78
C THR A 60 -13.51 -13.40 19.78
N LYS A 61 -14.82 -13.68 19.76
CA LYS A 61 -15.83 -12.81 19.15
C LYS A 61 -15.98 -11.59 20.05
N LEU A 62 -15.12 -10.58 19.89
CA LEU A 62 -15.41 -9.23 20.37
C LEU A 62 -14.44 -8.27 19.65
N TRP A 63 -14.96 -7.55 18.65
CA TRP A 63 -14.35 -6.35 18.05
C TRP A 63 -12.99 -6.55 17.36
N ARG A 64 -12.96 -7.34 16.28
CA ARG A 64 -11.86 -7.19 15.31
C ARG A 64 -12.02 -5.84 14.63
N LYS A 65 -11.00 -4.95 14.73
CA LYS A 65 -10.97 -3.73 13.91
C LYS A 65 -11.16 -4.10 12.44
N PRO A 66 -12.01 -3.38 11.68
CA PRO A 66 -12.23 -3.68 10.28
C PRO A 66 -10.89 -3.69 9.53
N LYS A 67 -10.70 -4.69 8.67
CA LYS A 67 -9.49 -4.81 7.85
C LYS A 67 -9.43 -3.58 6.94
N LEU A 68 -8.29 -2.88 6.95
CA LEU A 68 -8.08 -1.70 6.11
C LEU A 68 -8.46 -2.01 4.66
N SER A 69 -9.28 -1.14 4.05
CA SER A 69 -9.74 -1.30 2.67
C SER A 69 -8.54 -1.33 1.72
N SER A 70 -8.74 -1.88 0.53
CA SER A 70 -7.68 -1.83 -0.49
C SER A 70 -7.30 -0.38 -0.82
N GLU A 71 -8.29 0.49 -0.91
CA GLU A 71 -8.13 1.92 -1.19
C GLU A 71 -7.43 2.65 -0.05
N ASP A 72 -7.83 2.40 1.20
CA ASP A 72 -7.17 2.97 2.39
C ASP A 72 -5.67 2.64 2.41
N LYS A 73 -5.29 1.44 1.99
CA LYS A 73 -3.88 1.03 1.92
C LYS A 73 -3.12 1.79 0.83
N LEU A 74 -3.77 2.09 -0.29
CA LEU A 74 -3.18 2.92 -1.34
C LEU A 74 -3.04 4.35 -0.83
N LEU A 75 -4.09 4.92 -0.22
CA LEU A 75 -4.07 6.24 0.39
C LEU A 75 -2.95 6.38 1.41
N LEU A 76 -2.81 5.42 2.34
CA LEU A 76 -1.72 5.36 3.31
C LEU A 76 -0.35 5.40 2.63
N THR A 77 -0.19 4.68 1.53
CA THR A 77 1.08 4.60 0.80
C THR A 77 1.39 5.93 0.12
N LEU A 78 0.41 6.57 -0.53
CA LEU A 78 0.57 7.87 -1.16
C LEU A 78 0.81 8.99 -0.15
N MET A 79 0.11 8.97 0.99
CA MET A 79 0.36 9.91 2.09
C MET A 79 1.80 9.80 2.60
N LYS A 80 2.33 8.58 2.74
CA LYS A 80 3.73 8.39 3.15
C LYS A 80 4.72 8.88 2.09
N LEU A 81 4.44 8.65 0.81
CA LEU A 81 5.33 9.10 -0.28
C LEU A 81 5.29 10.62 -0.50
N HIS A 82 4.11 11.23 -0.41
CA HIS A 82 3.91 12.63 -0.74
C HIS A 82 4.22 13.55 0.45
N LEU A 83 3.71 13.21 1.64
CA LEU A 83 3.85 14.03 2.84
C LEU A 83 5.02 13.59 3.74
N GLY A 84 5.64 12.44 3.49
CA GLY A 84 6.74 11.94 4.31
C GLY A 84 6.33 11.57 5.73
N LEU A 85 5.04 11.25 5.97
CA LEU A 85 4.52 10.99 7.31
C LEU A 85 5.21 9.80 8.00
N MET A 86 5.39 9.92 9.31
CA MET A 86 5.92 8.85 10.14
C MET A 86 4.92 7.70 10.26
N GLU A 87 5.43 6.50 10.54
CA GLU A 87 4.57 5.31 10.66
C GLU A 87 3.60 5.40 11.83
N GLU A 88 3.97 6.13 12.88
CA GLU A 88 3.17 6.40 14.07
C GLU A 88 1.94 7.26 13.74
N ASP A 89 2.13 8.35 13.00
CA ASP A 89 1.04 9.24 12.56
C ASP A 89 0.06 8.50 11.65
N LEU A 90 0.58 7.72 10.71
CA LEU A 90 -0.25 6.88 9.83
C LEU A 90 -0.99 5.81 10.63
N ALA A 91 -0.33 5.19 11.61
CA ALA A 91 -0.97 4.20 12.47
C ALA A 91 -2.14 4.82 13.24
N HIS A 92 -1.97 6.04 13.74
CA HIS A 92 -3.00 6.81 14.43
C HIS A 92 -4.17 7.15 13.49
N HIS A 93 -3.90 7.74 12.31
CA HIS A 93 -4.94 8.11 11.34
C HIS A 93 -5.77 6.92 10.85
N PHE A 94 -5.13 5.77 10.62
CA PHE A 94 -5.80 4.57 10.11
C PHE A 94 -6.26 3.61 11.22
N GLY A 95 -6.01 3.94 12.49
CA GLY A 95 -6.36 3.11 13.65
C GLY A 95 -5.67 1.72 13.65
N THR A 96 -4.50 1.60 13.03
CA THR A 96 -3.74 0.34 12.91
C THR A 96 -2.45 0.35 13.72
N SER A 97 -1.64 -0.71 13.66
CA SER A 97 -0.31 -0.72 14.29
C SER A 97 0.76 -0.23 13.32
N THR A 98 1.84 0.36 13.82
CA THR A 98 3.01 0.78 13.04
C THR A 98 3.57 -0.36 12.19
N THR A 99 3.65 -1.58 12.75
CA THR A 99 4.02 -2.78 11.99
C THR A 99 3.07 -3.07 10.82
N HIS A 100 1.77 -2.82 10.97
CA HIS A 100 0.82 -2.99 9.87
C HIS A 100 1.01 -1.93 8.78
N VAL A 101 1.25 -0.68 9.18
CA VAL A 101 1.59 0.43 8.26
C VAL A 101 2.84 0.09 7.45
N SER A 102 3.92 -0.31 8.12
CA SER A 102 5.20 -0.66 7.49
C SER A 102 5.06 -1.80 6.47
N ASN A 103 4.42 -2.92 6.88
CA ASN A 103 4.17 -4.04 5.97
C ASN A 103 3.25 -3.64 4.79
N THR A 104 2.25 -2.81 5.05
CA THR A 104 1.33 -2.31 4.02
C THR A 104 2.11 -1.46 3.02
N PHE A 105 2.91 -0.50 3.49
CA PHE A 105 3.72 0.36 2.65
C PHE A 105 4.67 -0.43 1.75
N ILE A 106 5.43 -1.38 2.30
CA ILE A 106 6.36 -2.24 1.52
C ILE A 106 5.60 -3.06 0.47
N THR A 107 4.43 -3.58 0.81
CA THR A 107 3.63 -4.38 -0.15
C THR A 107 3.10 -3.49 -1.27
N ARG A 108 2.62 -2.29 -0.94
CA ARG A 108 1.98 -1.37 -1.88
C ARG A 108 2.99 -0.65 -2.78
N ILE A 109 4.15 -0.27 -2.26
CA ILE A 109 5.21 0.35 -3.08
C ILE A 109 5.71 -0.60 -4.16
N LYS A 110 5.78 -1.91 -3.86
CA LYS A 110 6.11 -2.93 -4.86
C LYS A 110 5.07 -3.00 -5.96
N VAL A 111 3.78 -3.00 -5.61
CA VAL A 111 2.69 -2.94 -6.60
C VAL A 111 2.79 -1.69 -7.47
N LEU A 112 3.02 -0.52 -6.86
CA LEU A 112 3.22 0.73 -7.60
C LEU A 112 4.42 0.65 -8.53
N SER A 113 5.53 0.06 -8.10
CA SER A 113 6.71 -0.12 -8.95
C SER A 113 6.42 -0.98 -10.18
N LEU A 114 5.57 -2.01 -10.08
CA LEU A 114 5.17 -2.84 -11.23
C LEU A 114 4.34 -2.06 -12.24
N VAL A 115 3.40 -1.24 -11.75
CA VAL A 115 2.55 -0.40 -12.61
C VAL A 115 3.38 0.71 -13.27
N LEU A 116 4.18 1.43 -12.49
CA LEU A 116 4.98 2.56 -12.97
C LEU A 116 6.13 2.13 -13.88
N ARG A 117 6.67 0.92 -13.72
CA ARG A 117 7.72 0.38 -14.61
C ARG A 117 7.29 0.37 -16.07
N ASN A 118 6.01 0.13 -16.34
CA ASN A 118 5.48 0.12 -17.70
C ASN A 118 5.33 1.53 -18.29
N ILE A 119 5.39 2.57 -17.45
CA ILE A 119 5.22 3.97 -17.84
C ILE A 119 6.58 4.66 -18.02
N VAL A 120 7.58 4.27 -17.22
CA VAL A 120 8.92 4.85 -17.29
C VAL A 120 9.71 4.21 -18.45
N PHE A 121 9.74 4.88 -19.60
CA PHE A 121 10.69 4.57 -20.66
C PHE A 121 12.08 5.05 -20.26
N VAL A 122 12.97 4.12 -19.90
CA VAL A 122 14.40 4.42 -19.77
C VAL A 122 15.04 4.09 -21.13
N PRO A 123 15.49 5.07 -21.91
CA PRO A 123 16.19 4.78 -23.18
C PRO A 123 17.45 3.97 -22.89
N ASN A 124 17.68 2.93 -23.69
CA ASN A 124 18.94 2.18 -23.63
C ASN A 124 20.09 3.11 -24.03
N GLN A 125 21.23 3.02 -23.33
CA GLN A 125 22.39 3.91 -23.55
C GLN A 125 22.89 3.91 -25.01
N GLY A 126 22.63 2.85 -25.78
CA GLY A 126 22.94 2.79 -27.22
C GLY A 126 22.09 3.69 -28.13
N GLN A 127 20.94 4.21 -27.65
CA GLN A 127 20.08 5.14 -28.41
C GLN A 127 20.39 6.62 -28.11
N LEU A 128 21.31 6.91 -27.18
CA LEU A 128 21.68 8.27 -26.78
C LEU A 128 22.91 8.81 -27.55
N ASN A 129 23.35 8.12 -28.60
CA ASN A 129 24.40 8.62 -29.49
C ASN A 129 23.81 9.68 -30.43
N PHE A 130 23.71 10.91 -29.93
CA PHE A 130 23.59 12.09 -30.78
C PHE A 130 24.98 12.37 -31.37
N THR A 131 25.23 11.85 -32.57
CA THR A 131 26.32 12.28 -33.46
C THR A 131 26.04 13.67 -34.02
#